data_AF-H3GV68-F1
#
_entry.id   AF-H3GV68-F1
#
_cell.length_a   1.000
_cell.length_b   1.000
_cell.length_c   1.000
_cell.angle_alpha   90.00
_cell.angle_beta   90.00
_cell.angle_gamma   90.00
#
_symmetry.space_group_name_H-M   'P 1'
#
loop_
_entity.id
_entity.type
_entity.pdbx_description
1 polymer ?
#
loop_
_entity_poly.entity_id
_entity_poly.type
_entity_poly.pdbx_seq_one_letter_code
_entity_poly.pdbx_strand_id
1 'polypeptide(L)'
;MLRNTKPSDVDVSAADVALHVQESQSLDKKPAANKPTPPTKVLFLDGVRGLAALLVCTSHSKEYMADIDLGAIAVDAFFVLSSFLLTWLFMKKSIRLLAQGASVRKWLFTLADYFSKRFCRVYPLFALTSFVVWLLPPEAKTRYYLIQKPEDFDLFKVLTFEFDYRYFVFWTLPLEITYYFFIPVFVLGVLALRRFWFVPCIPAYYWILSKGWYEFRTSHMELRPHLPTFIAGSMAAVLFVKIDTWIKTTGFEFRKGHVLLIRVVEYITIAVFLSITFHGLFFHWVHENPAPKEKGFSFISVPLTVLIVIEMILPSCVSGIFEWSVLRYWGKISFSVYLLHSFVLYARVIGAQPNWYDKVFSRFALILLLSTISYHLVEYPSQLLSQRITNALAEQENKRSGGVATFLGNWTNPTRALASRLAWAQEAKSSGVLKQVLKMRSNSMSLAQSKPHESTA
;
A
#
# COMPACT_ATOMS: atom_id res chain seq x y z
N MET A 1 20.87 -7.68 -59.99
CA MET A 1 21.60 -8.56 -60.93
C MET A 1 21.95 -9.85 -60.21
N LEU A 2 21.58 -10.98 -60.82
CA LEU A 2 21.74 -12.36 -60.35
C LEU A 2 23.21 -12.82 -60.36
N ARG A 3 23.59 -13.70 -59.40
CA ARG A 3 24.40 -14.95 -59.55
C ARG A 3 24.83 -15.41 -58.14
N ASN A 4 24.27 -16.47 -57.56
CA ASN A 4 24.62 -17.91 -57.73
C ASN A 4 26.13 -18.19 -57.83
N THR A 5 26.71 -18.84 -56.79
CA THR A 5 27.20 -20.25 -56.81
C THR A 5 27.93 -20.63 -55.50
N LYS A 6 27.50 -21.74 -54.87
CA LYS A 6 28.26 -22.66 -53.98
C LYS A 6 28.87 -23.78 -54.87
N PRO A 7 29.61 -24.83 -54.42
CA PRO A 7 30.22 -25.21 -53.12
C PRO A 7 31.75 -25.50 -53.27
N SER A 8 32.57 -25.96 -52.32
CA SER A 8 32.61 -27.22 -51.52
C SER A 8 33.85 -27.20 -50.58
N ASP A 9 33.69 -27.47 -49.27
CA ASP A 9 34.21 -28.66 -48.52
C ASP A 9 35.67 -28.50 -48.02
N VAL A 10 36.15 -28.87 -46.82
CA VAL A 10 35.76 -29.60 -45.58
C VAL A 10 36.95 -29.32 -44.59
N ASP A 11 36.82 -29.02 -43.28
CA ASP A 11 36.72 -29.94 -42.11
C ASP A 11 36.58 -29.09 -40.82
N VAL A 12 35.49 -29.20 -40.04
CA VAL A 12 35.31 -29.93 -38.75
C VAL A 12 36.08 -29.39 -37.52
N SER A 13 35.34 -28.83 -36.56
CA SER A 13 35.37 -29.22 -35.13
C SER A 13 34.31 -28.46 -34.29
N ALA A 14 33.31 -29.23 -33.82
CA ALA A 14 32.53 -29.19 -32.56
C ALA A 14 32.72 -27.99 -31.58
N ALA A 15 31.71 -27.45 -30.90
CA ALA A 15 30.33 -27.89 -30.61
C ALA A 15 29.44 -26.68 -30.22
N ASP A 16 28.27 -26.60 -30.85
CA ASP A 16 27.05 -25.96 -30.32
C ASP A 16 26.23 -27.00 -29.55
N VAL A 17 25.23 -26.57 -28.77
CA VAL A 17 23.81 -26.99 -28.93
C VAL A 17 22.96 -26.41 -27.80
N ALA A 18 22.14 -25.43 -28.18
CA ALA A 18 20.79 -25.27 -27.65
C ALA A 18 19.86 -26.21 -28.44
N LEU A 19 18.92 -26.89 -27.81
CA LEU A 19 17.80 -27.54 -28.53
C LEU A 19 16.55 -27.67 -27.66
N HIS A 20 15.50 -27.00 -28.14
CA HIS A 20 14.11 -27.32 -27.93
C HIS A 20 13.81 -28.72 -28.47
N VAL A 21 13.11 -29.56 -27.71
CA VAL A 21 12.37 -30.71 -28.26
C VAL A 21 10.97 -30.71 -27.66
N GLN A 22 9.99 -30.73 -28.55
CA GLN A 22 8.59 -30.96 -28.29
C GLN A 22 8.26 -32.31 -28.93
N GLU A 23 7.89 -33.31 -28.13
CA GLU A 23 7.24 -34.51 -28.65
C GLU A 23 6.21 -35.03 -27.64
N SER A 24 5.04 -35.33 -28.18
CA SER A 24 3.81 -35.76 -27.53
C SER A 24 3.79 -37.27 -27.28
N GLN A 25 3.33 -37.72 -26.10
CA GLN A 25 2.33 -38.78 -25.96
C GLN A 25 1.86 -38.96 -24.51
N SER A 26 0.58 -39.28 -24.39
CA SER A 26 -0.30 -39.41 -23.23
C SER A 26 0.11 -40.46 -22.19
N LEU A 27 -0.14 -40.18 -20.89
CA LEU A 27 -0.75 -41.10 -19.91
C LEU A 27 -0.94 -40.38 -18.54
N ASP A 28 -2.19 -40.38 -18.07
CA ASP A 28 -2.72 -40.15 -16.71
C ASP A 28 -1.93 -39.30 -15.70
N LYS A 29 -2.32 -38.03 -15.52
CA LYS A 29 -2.10 -37.28 -14.26
C LYS A 29 -3.34 -36.49 -13.83
N LYS A 30 -3.89 -36.96 -12.71
CA LYS A 30 -4.78 -36.30 -11.72
C LYS A 30 -4.64 -34.77 -11.73
N PRO A 31 -5.74 -33.99 -11.68
CA PRO A 31 -5.66 -32.54 -11.81
C PRO A 31 -4.78 -31.95 -10.70
N ALA A 32 -3.66 -31.35 -11.11
CA ALA A 32 -2.78 -30.62 -10.23
C ALA A 32 -3.57 -29.51 -9.56
N ALA A 33 -3.57 -29.51 -8.22
CA ALA A 33 -4.14 -28.45 -7.41
C ALA A 33 -3.64 -27.09 -7.92
N ASN A 34 -4.59 -26.23 -8.30
CA ASN A 34 -4.34 -24.86 -8.75
C ASN A 34 -3.36 -24.18 -7.78
N LYS A 35 -2.11 -23.99 -8.21
CA LYS A 35 -1.20 -23.05 -7.56
C LYS A 35 -1.89 -21.68 -7.62
N PRO A 36 -2.04 -20.97 -6.49
CA PRO A 36 -2.63 -19.64 -6.51
C PRO A 36 -1.78 -18.76 -7.43
N THR A 37 -2.40 -18.24 -8.49
CA THR A 37 -1.79 -17.26 -9.38
C THR A 37 -1.26 -16.11 -8.53
N PRO A 38 0.01 -15.69 -8.74
CA PRO A 38 0.54 -14.54 -8.01
C PRO A 38 -0.39 -13.34 -8.26
N PRO A 39 -0.62 -12.48 -7.24
CA PRO A 39 -1.53 -11.35 -7.38
C PRO A 39 -1.07 -10.48 -8.56
N THR A 40 -1.95 -10.28 -9.53
CA THR A 40 -1.70 -9.41 -10.69
C THR A 40 -1.30 -8.03 -10.20
N LYS A 41 0.01 -7.73 -10.24
CA LYS A 41 0.51 -6.40 -9.92
C LYS A 41 0.06 -5.47 -11.03
N VAL A 42 -0.68 -4.42 -10.70
CA VAL A 42 -1.11 -3.42 -11.69
C VAL A 42 0.08 -2.52 -12.00
N LEU A 43 0.76 -2.83 -13.10
CA LEU A 43 2.08 -2.29 -13.41
C LEU A 43 2.03 -0.81 -13.82
N PHE A 44 0.97 -0.39 -14.51
CA PHE A 44 0.85 1.00 -14.98
C PHE A 44 0.79 2.01 -13.82
N LEU A 45 0.25 1.64 -12.65
CA LEU A 45 0.19 2.52 -11.48
C LEU A 45 1.58 2.86 -10.94
N ASP A 46 2.55 1.94 -11.06
CA ASP A 46 3.96 2.24 -10.77
C ASP A 46 4.48 3.26 -11.79
N GLY A 47 4.13 3.13 -13.07
CA GLY A 47 4.47 4.11 -14.11
C GLY A 47 3.95 5.51 -13.85
N VAL A 48 2.68 5.65 -13.46
CA VAL A 48 2.08 6.95 -13.12
C VAL A 48 2.82 7.59 -11.95
N ARG A 49 3.18 6.80 -10.92
CA ARG A 49 4.03 7.29 -9.81
C ARG A 49 5.42 7.74 -10.29
N GLY A 50 5.99 7.03 -11.26
CA GLY A 50 7.28 7.37 -11.84
C GLY A 50 7.24 8.69 -12.61
N LEU A 51 6.20 8.90 -13.42
CA LEU A 51 5.98 10.18 -14.08
C LEU A 51 5.81 11.31 -13.05
N ALA A 52 5.00 11.11 -12.01
CA ALA A 52 4.84 12.10 -10.95
C ALA A 52 6.18 12.46 -10.28
N ALA A 53 7.05 11.48 -10.01
CA ALA A 53 8.38 11.75 -9.45
C ALA A 53 9.25 12.61 -10.37
N LEU A 54 9.21 12.35 -11.68
CA LEU A 54 9.91 13.17 -12.68
C LEU A 54 9.35 14.59 -12.72
N LEU A 55 8.03 14.75 -12.72
CA LEU A 55 7.37 16.07 -12.72
C LEU A 55 7.74 16.92 -11.50
N VAL A 56 7.89 16.32 -10.31
CA VAL A 56 8.41 17.02 -9.11
C VAL A 56 9.83 17.55 -9.37
N CYS A 57 10.71 16.72 -9.92
CA CYS A 57 12.09 17.13 -10.22
C CYS A 57 12.13 18.26 -11.24
N THR A 58 11.32 18.16 -12.30
CA THR A 58 11.20 19.19 -13.34
C THR A 58 10.72 20.51 -12.74
N SER A 59 9.66 20.49 -11.93
CA SER A 59 9.10 21.69 -11.30
C SER A 59 10.09 22.39 -10.37
N HIS A 60 10.77 21.63 -9.49
CA HIS A 60 11.71 22.22 -8.54
C HIS A 60 13.03 22.67 -9.16
N SER A 61 13.34 22.25 -10.39
CA SER A 61 14.49 22.77 -11.12
C SER A 61 14.32 24.24 -11.54
N LYS A 62 13.08 24.74 -11.64
CA LYS A 62 12.69 26.09 -12.14
C LYS A 62 13.16 26.43 -13.56
N GLU A 63 13.65 25.44 -14.30
CA GLU A 63 14.30 25.63 -15.59
C GLU A 63 13.43 25.21 -16.77
N TYR A 64 12.49 24.28 -16.56
CA TYR A 64 11.61 23.74 -17.60
C TYR A 64 10.16 23.97 -17.19
N MET A 65 9.34 24.48 -18.10
CA MET A 65 7.89 24.63 -17.89
C MET A 65 7.56 25.34 -16.57
N ALA A 66 8.34 26.38 -16.24
CA ALA A 66 8.25 27.10 -14.97
C ALA A 66 6.94 27.91 -14.83
N ASP A 67 6.22 28.09 -15.94
CA ASP A 67 4.88 28.65 -16.04
C ASP A 67 3.77 27.66 -15.63
N ILE A 68 4.11 26.38 -15.47
CA ILE A 68 3.17 25.30 -15.11
C ILE A 68 3.55 24.70 -13.76
N ASP A 69 2.55 24.55 -12.89
CA ASP A 69 2.70 23.96 -11.55
C ASP A 69 2.80 22.42 -11.59
N LEU A 70 3.75 21.87 -12.36
CA LEU A 70 3.96 20.43 -12.52
C LEU A 70 4.18 19.71 -11.18
N GLY A 71 4.77 20.39 -10.19
CA GLY A 71 4.96 19.88 -8.84
C GLY A 71 3.62 19.69 -8.10
N ALA A 72 2.68 20.61 -8.26
CA ALA A 72 1.34 20.50 -7.68
C ALA A 72 0.58 19.31 -8.26
N ILE A 73 0.62 19.16 -9.58
CA ILE A 73 -0.02 18.07 -10.31
C ILE A 73 0.56 16.72 -9.89
N ALA A 74 1.88 16.65 -9.72
CA ALA A 74 2.55 15.45 -9.25
C ALA A 74 2.18 15.08 -7.81
N VAL A 75 2.09 16.07 -6.90
CA VAL A 75 1.65 15.84 -5.52
C VAL A 75 0.21 15.32 -5.49
N ASP A 76 -0.68 15.88 -6.31
CA ASP A 76 -2.05 15.37 -6.46
C ASP A 76 -2.08 13.94 -6.98
N ALA A 77 -1.26 13.62 -7.97
CA ALA A 77 -1.13 12.26 -8.46
C ALA A 77 -0.66 11.31 -7.35
N PHE A 78 0.32 11.71 -6.53
CA PHE A 78 0.74 10.90 -5.37
C PHE A 78 -0.39 10.71 -4.35
N PHE A 79 -1.14 11.75 -4.00
CA PHE A 79 -2.26 11.65 -3.06
C PHE A 79 -3.39 10.76 -3.58
N VAL A 80 -3.75 10.90 -4.87
CA VAL A 80 -4.75 10.04 -5.53
C VAL A 80 -4.29 8.59 -5.59
N LEU A 81 -3.06 8.33 -6.05
CA LEU A 81 -2.54 6.96 -6.18
C LEU A 81 -2.42 6.28 -4.81
N SER A 82 -1.95 7.02 -3.80
CA SER A 82 -1.81 6.51 -2.44
C SER A 82 -3.18 6.13 -1.86
N SER A 83 -4.15 7.06 -1.86
CA SER A 83 -5.51 6.80 -1.38
C SER A 83 -6.20 5.67 -2.15
N PHE A 84 -6.10 5.65 -3.49
CA PHE A 84 -6.68 4.60 -4.32
C PHE A 84 -6.12 3.21 -3.99
N LEU A 85 -4.79 3.04 -4.03
CA LEU A 85 -4.15 1.74 -3.81
C LEU A 85 -4.41 1.22 -2.39
N LEU A 86 -4.32 2.09 -1.40
CA LEU A 86 -4.52 1.73 0.00
C LEU A 86 -5.96 1.32 0.27
N THR A 87 -6.92 2.13 -0.19
CA THR A 87 -8.34 1.83 -0.04
C THR A 87 -8.71 0.56 -0.79
N TRP A 88 -8.21 0.36 -2.01
CA TRP A 88 -8.45 -0.86 -2.79
C TRP A 88 -7.97 -2.13 -2.09
N LEU A 89 -6.69 -2.14 -1.67
CA LEU A 89 -6.07 -3.28 -1.01
C LEU A 89 -6.74 -3.57 0.35
N PHE A 90 -7.00 -2.53 1.14
CA PHE A 90 -7.64 -2.67 2.44
C PHE A 90 -9.11 -3.12 2.32
N MET A 91 -9.85 -2.62 1.33
CA MET A 91 -11.23 -3.04 1.05
C MET A 91 -11.31 -4.51 0.64
N LYS A 92 -10.45 -4.98 -0.27
CA LYS A 92 -10.38 -6.41 -0.63
C LYS A 92 -10.07 -7.30 0.58
N LYS A 93 -9.13 -6.89 1.44
CA LYS A 93 -8.78 -7.61 2.66
C LYS A 93 -9.96 -7.61 3.65
N SER A 94 -10.63 -6.47 3.82
CA SER A 94 -11.78 -6.30 4.71
C SER A 94 -12.99 -7.15 4.30
N ILE A 95 -13.32 -7.21 3.00
CA ILE A 95 -14.39 -8.07 2.47
C ILE A 95 -14.11 -9.53 2.83
N ARG A 96 -12.86 -10.00 2.65
CA ARG A 96 -12.46 -11.37 3.01
C ARG A 96 -12.58 -11.63 4.51
N LEU A 97 -12.18 -10.69 5.35
CA LEU A 97 -12.28 -10.82 6.81
C LEU A 97 -13.75 -10.88 7.28
N LEU A 98 -14.62 -10.05 6.72
CA LEU A 98 -16.04 -10.06 7.02
C LEU A 98 -16.70 -11.37 6.59
N ALA A 99 -16.39 -11.86 5.38
CA ALA A 99 -16.91 -13.13 4.87
C ALA A 99 -16.48 -14.34 5.73
N GLN A 100 -15.31 -14.27 6.37
CA GLN A 100 -14.79 -15.30 7.26
C GLN A 100 -15.27 -15.18 8.71
N GLY A 101 -16.08 -14.18 9.06
CA GLY A 101 -16.46 -13.92 10.45
C GLY A 101 -15.26 -13.65 11.36
N ALA A 102 -14.26 -12.92 10.85
CA ALA A 102 -12.99 -12.70 11.55
C ALA A 102 -13.16 -12.11 12.96
N SER A 103 -12.43 -12.66 13.92
CA SER A 103 -12.40 -12.15 15.31
C SER A 103 -11.78 -10.76 15.40
N VAL A 104 -12.11 -10.02 16.47
CA VAL A 104 -11.53 -8.69 16.77
C VAL A 104 -10.00 -8.72 16.78
N ARG A 105 -9.41 -9.83 17.24
CA ARG A 105 -7.96 -10.01 17.26
C ARG A 105 -7.36 -10.07 15.85
N LYS A 106 -8.02 -10.75 14.91
CA LYS A 106 -7.58 -10.82 13.51
C LYS A 106 -7.66 -9.46 12.81
N TRP A 107 -8.66 -8.65 13.18
CA TRP A 107 -8.73 -7.25 12.77
C TRP A 107 -7.55 -6.44 13.30
N LEU A 108 -7.22 -6.57 14.59
CA LEU A 108 -6.08 -5.87 15.19
C LEU A 108 -4.75 -6.24 14.51
N PHE A 109 -4.51 -7.52 14.24
CA PHE A 109 -3.32 -7.95 13.50
C PHE A 109 -3.30 -7.43 12.06
N THR A 110 -4.46 -7.37 11.40
CA THR A 110 -4.57 -6.80 10.05
C THR A 110 -4.25 -5.31 10.03
N LEU A 111 -4.70 -4.55 11.04
CA LEU A 111 -4.38 -3.13 11.19
C LEU A 111 -2.89 -2.93 11.52
N ALA A 112 -2.33 -3.72 12.43
CA ALA A 112 -0.89 -3.68 12.73
C ALA A 112 -0.04 -3.98 11.49
N ASP A 113 -0.41 -5.00 10.70
CA ASP A 113 0.21 -5.31 9.41
C ASP A 113 0.11 -4.14 8.43
N TYR A 114 -1.07 -3.51 8.32
CA TYR A 114 -1.29 -2.34 7.48
C TYR A 114 -0.37 -1.17 7.87
N PHE A 115 -0.38 -0.76 9.14
CA PHE A 115 0.41 0.39 9.60
C PHE A 115 1.92 0.10 9.57
N SER A 116 2.36 -1.11 9.89
CA SER A 116 3.79 -1.49 9.81
C SER A 116 4.33 -1.35 8.39
N LYS A 117 3.56 -1.76 7.37
CA LYS A 117 3.91 -1.59 5.95
C LYS A 117 4.06 -0.13 5.56
N ARG A 118 3.19 0.75 6.07
CA ARG A 118 3.24 2.18 5.76
C ARG A 118 4.38 2.88 6.48
N PHE A 119 4.56 2.57 7.77
CA PHE A 119 5.68 3.06 8.54
C PHE A 119 7.01 2.70 7.88
N CYS A 120 7.25 1.41 7.60
CA CYS A 120 8.49 0.96 6.97
C CYS A 120 8.68 1.48 5.53
N ARG A 121 7.60 1.84 4.83
CA ARG A 121 7.68 2.40 3.47
C ARG A 121 8.14 3.86 3.44
N VAL A 122 7.81 4.64 4.46
CA VAL A 122 7.92 6.11 4.46
C VAL A 122 8.88 6.61 5.55
N TYR A 123 8.67 6.19 6.80
CA TYR A 123 9.29 6.83 7.95
C TYR A 123 10.81 6.68 8.04
N PRO A 124 11.44 5.51 7.78
CA PRO A 124 12.88 5.36 7.95
C PRO A 124 13.73 6.27 7.06
N LEU A 125 13.36 6.43 5.79
CA LEU A 125 14.08 7.33 4.89
C LEU A 125 13.77 8.81 5.19
N PHE A 126 12.54 9.12 5.62
CA PHE A 126 12.18 10.44 6.14
C PHE A 126 13.03 10.82 7.36
N ALA A 127 13.12 9.93 8.35
CA ALA A 127 13.89 10.15 9.57
C ALA A 127 15.38 10.29 9.28
N LEU A 128 15.94 9.44 8.41
CA LEU A 128 17.33 9.55 7.98
C LEU A 128 17.61 10.88 7.28
N THR A 129 16.74 11.29 6.36
CA THR A 129 16.91 12.57 5.66
C THR A 129 16.81 13.75 6.62
N SER A 130 15.86 13.72 7.56
CA SER A 130 15.72 14.76 8.59
C SER A 130 16.97 14.85 9.46
N PHE A 131 17.55 13.71 9.85
CA PHE A 131 18.79 13.64 10.59
C PHE A 131 19.98 14.18 9.78
N VAL A 132 20.09 13.84 8.48
CA VAL A 132 21.11 14.40 7.59
C VAL A 132 20.96 15.92 7.49
N VAL A 133 19.75 16.44 7.29
CA VAL A 133 19.49 17.89 7.22
C VAL A 133 19.84 18.58 8.54
N TRP A 134 19.58 17.95 9.68
CA TRP A 134 19.95 18.47 10.99
C TRP A 134 21.47 18.71 11.14
N LEU A 135 22.28 17.75 10.66
CA LEU A 135 23.74 17.80 10.68
C LEU A 135 24.36 18.82 9.70
N LEU A 136 23.59 19.32 8.73
CA LEU A 136 24.10 20.27 7.75
C LEU A 136 24.36 21.65 8.35
N PRO A 137 25.38 22.39 7.84
CA PRO A 137 25.58 23.78 8.22
C PRO A 137 24.38 24.65 7.77
N PRO A 138 24.14 25.81 8.42
CA PRO A 138 23.01 26.70 8.12
C PRO A 138 22.85 27.03 6.63
N GLU A 139 23.95 27.34 5.93
CA GLU A 139 23.91 27.63 4.48
C GLU A 139 23.37 26.46 3.65
N ALA A 140 23.73 25.24 4.03
CA ALA A 140 23.30 24.04 3.32
C ALA A 140 21.83 23.69 3.63
N LYS A 141 21.36 23.95 4.87
CA LYS A 141 19.93 23.84 5.24
C LYS A 141 19.06 24.76 4.39
N THR A 142 19.44 26.03 4.25
CA THR A 142 18.73 26.99 3.40
C THR A 142 18.78 26.59 1.93
N ARG A 143 19.93 26.10 1.44
CA ARG A 143 20.07 25.71 0.03
C ARG A 143 19.24 24.49 -0.34
N TYR A 144 19.39 23.40 0.40
CA TYR A 144 18.86 22.09 0.00
C TYR A 144 17.43 21.86 0.47
N TYR A 145 16.99 22.50 1.55
CA TYR A 145 15.65 22.31 2.12
C TYR A 145 14.88 23.62 2.28
N LEU A 146 15.38 24.71 1.66
CA LEU A 146 14.70 26.02 1.62
C LEU A 146 14.29 26.53 3.02
N ILE A 147 15.07 26.17 4.05
CA ILE A 147 14.81 26.58 5.43
C ILE A 147 15.21 28.04 5.58
N GLN A 148 14.22 28.90 5.80
CA GLN A 148 14.41 30.35 5.91
C GLN A 148 15.16 30.75 7.19
N LYS A 149 14.91 30.04 8.29
CA LYS A 149 15.58 30.24 9.58
C LYS A 149 16.23 28.93 10.05
N PRO A 150 17.46 28.63 9.60
CA PRO A 150 18.14 27.37 9.95
C PRO A 150 18.46 27.22 11.43
N GLU A 151 18.59 28.34 12.15
CA GLU A 151 18.79 28.41 13.61
C GLU A 151 17.63 27.72 14.36
N ASP A 152 16.42 27.86 13.84
CA ASP A 152 15.19 27.35 14.46
C ASP A 152 14.95 25.87 14.13
N PHE A 153 15.87 25.19 13.45
CA PHE A 153 15.68 23.80 13.06
C PHE A 153 15.69 22.88 14.29
N ASP A 154 14.53 22.30 14.59
CA ASP A 154 14.34 21.32 15.67
C ASP A 154 14.05 19.94 15.09
N LEU A 155 14.99 19.01 15.28
CA LEU A 155 14.89 17.65 14.78
C LEU A 155 13.70 16.90 15.39
N PHE A 156 13.43 17.07 16.67
CA PHE A 156 12.33 16.37 17.34
C PHE A 156 10.99 16.79 16.73
N LYS A 157 10.79 18.10 16.58
CA LYS A 157 9.57 18.66 15.98
C LYS A 157 9.36 18.24 14.53
N VAL A 158 10.44 18.16 13.74
CA VAL A 158 10.39 17.60 12.38
C VAL A 158 9.97 16.14 12.41
N LEU A 159 10.61 15.30 13.25
CA LEU A 159 10.33 13.86 13.36
C LEU A 159 8.93 13.54 13.88
N THR A 160 8.32 14.44 14.65
CA THR A 160 6.93 14.35 15.14
C THR A 160 5.92 15.09 14.27
N PHE A 161 6.35 15.61 13.11
CA PHE A 161 5.49 16.30 12.13
C PHE A 161 4.78 17.56 12.67
N GLU A 162 5.44 18.35 13.51
CA GLU A 162 4.90 19.65 13.97
C GLU A 162 4.64 20.58 12.77
N PHE A 163 3.51 21.28 12.81
CA PHE A 163 2.95 21.98 11.65
C PHE A 163 3.91 23.00 11.01
N ASP A 164 4.63 23.77 11.82
CA ASP A 164 5.54 24.82 11.34
C ASP A 164 6.91 24.28 10.89
N TYR A 165 7.21 23.02 11.20
CA TYR A 165 8.51 22.38 10.95
C TYR A 165 8.49 21.46 9.73
N ARG A 166 7.43 21.55 8.92
CA ARG A 166 7.27 20.77 7.68
C ARG A 166 7.99 21.45 6.51
N TYR A 167 9.31 21.52 6.58
CA TYR A 167 10.14 22.23 5.60
C TYR A 167 10.09 21.59 4.21
N PHE A 168 10.00 22.44 3.17
CA PHE A 168 10.05 22.03 1.77
C PHE A 168 9.20 20.78 1.52
N VAL A 169 9.73 19.72 0.92
CA VAL A 169 8.97 18.50 0.56
C VAL A 169 8.36 17.75 1.76
N PHE A 170 8.76 18.01 3.00
CA PHE A 170 8.19 17.33 4.16
C PHE A 170 6.73 17.67 4.43
N TRP A 171 6.19 18.75 3.84
CA TRP A 171 4.79 19.15 4.05
C TRP A 171 3.75 18.13 3.62
N THR A 172 4.06 17.25 2.67
CA THR A 172 3.11 16.25 2.17
C THR A 172 2.97 15.04 3.09
N LEU A 173 4.02 14.68 3.85
CA LEU A 173 4.06 13.46 4.64
C LEU A 173 2.99 13.42 5.75
N PRO A 174 2.78 14.49 6.54
CA PRO A 174 1.78 14.48 7.61
C PRO A 174 0.36 14.36 7.06
N LEU A 175 0.08 14.99 5.90
CA LEU A 175 -1.20 14.89 5.22
C LEU A 175 -1.47 13.43 4.81
N GLU A 176 -0.48 12.81 4.18
CA GLU A 176 -0.58 11.42 3.74
C GLU A 176 -0.74 10.43 4.91
N ILE A 177 0.08 10.57 5.95
CA ILE A 177 0.03 9.73 7.15
C ILE A 177 -1.31 9.90 7.88
N THR A 178 -1.80 11.14 8.04
CA THR A 178 -3.12 11.39 8.65
C THR A 178 -4.21 10.69 7.86
N TYR A 179 -4.15 10.74 6.53
CA TYR A 179 -5.12 10.04 5.68
C TYR A 179 -5.05 8.52 5.81
N TYR A 180 -3.88 7.93 6.09
CA TYR A 180 -3.76 6.48 6.33
C TYR A 180 -4.60 6.01 7.52
N PHE A 181 -4.75 6.83 8.56
CA PHE A 181 -5.62 6.52 9.70
C PHE A 181 -7.11 6.63 9.33
N PHE A 182 -7.46 7.48 8.38
CA PHE A 182 -8.83 7.64 7.89
C PHE A 182 -9.31 6.44 7.04
N ILE A 183 -8.42 5.83 6.25
CA ILE A 183 -8.78 4.76 5.30
C ILE A 183 -9.51 3.57 5.95
N PRO A 184 -9.05 2.98 7.07
CA PRO A 184 -9.77 1.88 7.70
C PRO A 184 -11.21 2.24 8.08
N VAL A 185 -11.43 3.44 8.63
CA VAL A 185 -12.75 3.95 9.01
C VAL A 185 -13.62 4.15 7.76
N PHE A 186 -13.07 4.77 6.72
CA PHE A 186 -13.77 4.98 5.45
C PHE A 186 -14.22 3.66 4.82
N VAL A 187 -13.31 2.68 4.72
CA VAL A 187 -13.61 1.37 4.12
C VAL A 187 -14.69 0.63 4.92
N LEU A 188 -14.56 0.59 6.24
CA LEU A 188 -15.56 -0.06 7.10
C LEU A 188 -16.92 0.62 7.00
N GLY A 189 -16.97 1.95 6.96
CA GLY A 189 -18.20 2.71 6.74
C GLY A 189 -18.86 2.38 5.40
N VAL A 190 -18.11 2.35 4.31
CA VAL A 190 -18.62 1.99 2.97
C VAL A 190 -19.14 0.55 2.94
N LEU A 191 -18.44 -0.39 3.60
CA LEU A 191 -18.88 -1.79 3.67
C LEU A 191 -20.13 -1.96 4.55
N ALA A 192 -20.26 -1.19 5.63
CA ALA A 192 -21.44 -1.19 6.51
C ALA A 192 -22.71 -0.73 5.77
N LEU A 193 -22.58 0.21 4.84
CA LEU A 193 -23.70 0.70 4.01
C LEU A 193 -24.24 -0.33 3.00
N ARG A 194 -23.52 -1.43 2.75
CA ARG A 194 -23.92 -2.54 1.86
C ARG A 194 -24.38 -2.07 0.47
N ARG A 195 -25.69 -2.10 0.20
CA ARG A 195 -26.32 -1.68 -1.07
C ARG A 195 -26.44 -0.15 -1.16
N PHE A 196 -26.53 0.56 -0.03
CA PHE A 196 -26.72 2.01 0.04
C PHE A 196 -25.42 2.81 0.00
N TRP A 197 -24.29 2.18 -0.36
CA TRP A 197 -22.99 2.85 -0.46
C TRP A 197 -23.01 4.07 -1.41
N PHE A 198 -23.87 4.04 -2.44
CA PHE A 198 -23.99 5.14 -3.40
C PHE A 198 -24.64 6.40 -2.78
N VAL A 199 -25.45 6.25 -1.72
CA VAL A 199 -26.20 7.35 -1.10
C VAL A 199 -25.27 8.44 -0.56
N PRO A 200 -24.21 8.14 0.21
CA PRO A 200 -23.22 9.15 0.59
C PRO A 200 -22.17 9.42 -0.49
N CYS A 201 -21.89 8.46 -1.39
CA CYS A 201 -20.87 8.66 -2.43
C CYS A 201 -21.28 9.72 -3.48
N ILE A 202 -22.55 9.77 -3.89
CA ILE A 202 -23.02 10.78 -4.86
C ILE A 202 -22.83 12.22 -4.34
N PRO A 203 -23.36 12.61 -3.16
CA PRO A 203 -23.14 13.95 -2.63
C PRO A 203 -21.67 14.22 -2.30
N ALA A 204 -20.90 13.21 -1.87
CA ALA A 204 -19.46 13.35 -1.68
C ALA A 204 -18.74 13.66 -3.00
N TYR A 205 -19.14 13.04 -4.11
CA TYR A 205 -18.56 13.32 -5.42
C TYR A 205 -18.86 14.74 -5.90
N TYR A 206 -20.10 15.20 -5.70
CA TYR A 206 -20.48 16.58 -5.98
C TYR A 206 -19.69 17.57 -5.11
N TRP A 207 -19.52 17.28 -3.83
CA TRP A 207 -18.70 18.07 -2.91
C TRP A 207 -17.23 18.11 -3.35
N ILE A 208 -16.66 16.99 -3.80
CA ILE A 208 -15.29 16.92 -4.33
C ILE A 208 -15.13 17.83 -5.55
N LEU A 209 -16.08 17.78 -6.50
CA LEU A 209 -16.07 18.64 -7.68
C LEU A 209 -16.19 20.12 -7.31
N SER A 210 -17.15 20.45 -6.45
CA SER A 210 -17.37 21.81 -5.97
C SER A 210 -16.13 22.36 -5.27
N LYS A 211 -15.57 21.62 -4.31
CA LYS A 211 -14.36 22.05 -3.59
C LYS A 211 -13.14 22.12 -4.47
N GLY A 212 -12.96 21.14 -5.37
CA GLY A 212 -11.87 21.16 -6.32
C GLY A 212 -11.89 22.37 -7.27
N TRP A 213 -13.09 22.86 -7.61
CA TRP A 213 -13.24 24.00 -8.52
C TRP A 213 -13.16 25.35 -7.80
N TYR A 214 -13.68 25.46 -6.58
CA TYR A 214 -13.90 26.76 -5.92
C TYR A 214 -13.05 26.99 -4.67
N GLU A 215 -12.27 26.02 -4.21
CA GLU A 215 -11.45 26.18 -3.00
C GLU A 215 -9.98 26.38 -3.35
N PHE A 216 -9.44 27.54 -2.94
CA PHE A 216 -8.01 27.83 -3.07
C PHE A 216 -7.17 26.82 -2.29
N ARG A 217 -6.08 26.37 -2.92
CA ARG A 217 -5.18 25.35 -2.37
C ARG A 217 -3.74 25.56 -2.82
N THR A 218 -2.81 25.42 -1.88
CA THR A 218 -1.36 25.55 -2.12
C THR A 218 -0.56 24.66 -1.16
N SER A 219 0.74 24.58 -1.36
CA SER A 219 1.67 23.84 -0.49
C SER A 219 1.63 24.34 0.97
N HIS A 220 1.97 23.46 1.91
CA HIS A 220 2.03 23.73 3.36
C HIS A 220 0.70 24.02 4.06
N MET A 221 -0.43 24.02 3.35
CA MET A 221 -1.76 24.07 3.98
C MET A 221 -2.05 22.82 4.81
N GLU A 222 -3.10 22.89 5.63
CA GLU A 222 -3.62 21.76 6.39
C GLU A 222 -4.23 20.67 5.49
N LEU A 223 -4.63 19.54 6.08
CA LEU A 223 -5.26 18.44 5.33
C LEU A 223 -6.59 18.86 4.67
N ARG A 224 -7.37 19.76 5.28
CA ARG A 224 -8.76 20.06 4.86
C ARG A 224 -8.86 20.50 3.38
N PRO A 225 -8.07 21.46 2.87
CA PRO A 225 -8.07 21.82 1.45
C PRO A 225 -7.64 20.69 0.50
N HIS A 226 -6.80 19.77 0.96
CA HIS A 226 -6.33 18.62 0.16
C HIS A 226 -7.22 17.37 0.30
N LEU A 227 -8.15 17.37 1.25
CA LEU A 227 -8.99 16.22 1.57
C LEU A 227 -9.83 15.73 0.38
N PRO A 228 -10.44 16.61 -0.46
CA PRO A 228 -11.15 16.17 -1.67
C PRO A 228 -10.31 15.30 -2.61
N THR A 229 -9.01 15.61 -2.77
CA THR A 229 -8.07 14.86 -3.61
C THR A 229 -7.89 13.43 -3.10
N PHE A 230 -7.69 13.26 -1.78
CA PHE A 230 -7.56 11.93 -1.18
C PHE A 230 -8.88 11.15 -1.22
N ILE A 231 -10.02 11.79 -0.93
CA ILE A 231 -11.32 11.12 -0.98
C ILE A 231 -11.66 10.70 -2.41
N ALA A 232 -11.30 11.48 -3.43
CA ALA A 232 -11.47 11.09 -4.83
C ALA A 232 -10.79 9.75 -5.13
N GLY A 233 -9.53 9.57 -4.72
CA GLY A 233 -8.81 8.30 -4.92
C GLY A 233 -9.46 7.13 -4.17
N SER A 234 -9.89 7.33 -2.92
CA SER A 234 -10.60 6.30 -2.15
C SER A 234 -11.97 5.93 -2.77
N MET A 235 -12.72 6.92 -3.26
CA MET A 235 -13.99 6.68 -3.94
C MET A 235 -13.80 5.95 -5.27
N ALA A 236 -12.74 6.28 -6.01
CA ALA A 236 -12.38 5.56 -7.24
C ALA A 236 -12.05 4.09 -6.97
N ALA A 237 -11.38 3.79 -5.85
CA ALA A 237 -11.14 2.42 -5.42
C ALA A 237 -12.44 1.68 -5.08
N VAL A 238 -13.38 2.33 -4.39
CA VAL A 238 -14.72 1.77 -4.11
C VAL A 238 -15.46 1.49 -5.41
N LEU A 239 -15.50 2.46 -6.33
CA LEU A 239 -16.14 2.33 -7.63
C LEU A 239 -15.55 1.15 -8.41
N PHE A 240 -14.21 1.08 -8.50
CA PHE A 240 -13.51 -0.03 -9.15
C PHE A 240 -13.88 -1.37 -8.52
N VAL A 241 -13.81 -1.52 -7.19
CA VAL A 241 -14.15 -2.79 -6.52
C VAL A 241 -15.58 -3.21 -6.79
N LYS A 242 -16.53 -2.26 -6.78
CA LYS A 242 -17.95 -2.55 -7.04
C LYS A 242 -18.19 -2.98 -8.49
N ILE A 243 -17.58 -2.28 -9.46
CA ILE A 243 -17.67 -2.64 -10.88
C ILE A 243 -17.01 -4.00 -11.14
N ASP A 244 -15.77 -4.20 -10.67
CA ASP A 244 -15.02 -5.45 -10.81
C ASP A 244 -15.78 -6.64 -10.22
N THR A 245 -16.38 -6.45 -9.04
CA THR A 245 -17.21 -7.49 -8.41
C THR A 245 -18.47 -7.77 -9.24
N TRP A 246 -19.17 -6.73 -9.68
CA TRP A 246 -20.37 -6.88 -10.51
C TRP A 246 -20.07 -7.65 -11.80
N ILE A 247 -19.05 -7.23 -12.57
CA ILE A 247 -18.61 -7.89 -13.81
C ILE A 247 -18.36 -9.38 -13.57
N LYS A 248 -17.61 -9.71 -12.50
CA LYS A 248 -17.28 -11.11 -12.16
C LYS A 248 -18.50 -11.92 -11.72
N THR A 249 -19.44 -11.31 -11.01
CA THR A 249 -20.64 -12.02 -10.54
C THR A 249 -21.68 -12.25 -11.63
N THR A 250 -21.80 -11.33 -12.59
CA THR A 250 -22.78 -11.44 -13.68
C THR A 250 -22.21 -12.13 -14.92
N GLY A 251 -20.89 -12.32 -14.99
CA GLY A 251 -20.22 -12.78 -16.21
C GLY A 251 -20.35 -11.77 -17.35
N PHE A 252 -20.47 -10.48 -17.04
CA PHE A 252 -20.69 -9.45 -18.04
C PHE A 252 -19.48 -9.32 -18.96
N GLU A 253 -19.73 -9.45 -20.27
CA GLU A 253 -18.72 -9.23 -21.30
C GLU A 253 -18.95 -7.89 -22.01
N PHE A 254 -17.86 -7.15 -22.22
CA PHE A 254 -17.92 -5.87 -22.91
C PHE A 254 -18.16 -6.08 -24.42
N ARG A 255 -19.34 -5.65 -24.89
CA ARG A 255 -19.64 -5.54 -26.33
C ARG A 255 -18.83 -4.41 -26.96
N LYS A 256 -18.59 -4.48 -28.28
CA LYS A 256 -17.86 -3.46 -29.05
C LYS A 256 -18.38 -2.03 -28.81
N GLY A 257 -19.70 -1.85 -28.74
CA GLY A 257 -20.31 -0.55 -28.45
C GLY A 257 -19.99 -0.02 -27.04
N HIS A 258 -19.95 -0.89 -26.03
CA HIS A 258 -19.55 -0.51 -24.66
C HIS A 258 -18.09 -0.08 -24.63
N VAL A 259 -17.21 -0.85 -25.30
CA VAL A 259 -15.78 -0.52 -25.39
C VAL A 259 -15.62 0.83 -26.09
N LEU A 260 -16.28 1.05 -27.23
CA LEU A 260 -16.20 2.34 -27.95
C LEU A 260 -16.65 3.52 -27.06
N LEU A 261 -17.77 3.39 -26.36
CA LEU A 261 -18.26 4.44 -25.45
C LEU A 261 -17.24 4.73 -24.34
N ILE A 262 -16.69 3.69 -23.70
CA ILE A 262 -15.69 3.85 -22.64
C ILE A 262 -14.42 4.52 -23.19
N ARG A 263 -13.98 4.15 -24.39
CA ARG A 263 -12.82 4.80 -25.04
C ARG A 263 -13.08 6.26 -25.39
N VAL A 264 -14.29 6.61 -25.84
CA VAL A 264 -14.66 8.02 -26.06
C VAL A 264 -14.58 8.81 -24.75
N VAL A 265 -15.11 8.26 -23.66
CA VAL A 265 -15.01 8.88 -22.32
C VAL A 265 -13.54 9.00 -21.87
N GLU A 266 -12.73 7.96 -22.09
CA GLU A 266 -11.29 7.98 -21.80
C GLU A 266 -10.59 9.12 -22.52
N TYR A 267 -10.72 9.23 -23.85
CA TYR A 267 -10.05 10.27 -24.64
C TYR A 267 -10.53 11.68 -24.29
N ILE A 268 -11.83 11.87 -24.04
CA ILE A 268 -12.35 13.16 -23.55
C ILE A 268 -11.73 13.49 -22.20
N THR A 269 -11.64 12.51 -21.29
CA THR A 269 -11.04 12.70 -19.97
C THR A 269 -9.55 13.02 -20.07
N ILE A 270 -8.81 12.39 -20.98
CA ILE A 270 -7.40 12.72 -21.27
C ILE A 270 -7.27 14.16 -21.79
N ALA A 271 -8.12 14.56 -22.73
CA ALA A 271 -8.10 15.91 -23.28
C ALA A 271 -8.37 16.97 -22.18
N VAL A 272 -9.36 16.73 -21.33
CA VAL A 272 -9.66 17.59 -20.17
C VAL A 272 -8.51 17.58 -19.16
N PHE A 273 -7.96 16.42 -18.82
CA PHE A 273 -6.83 16.29 -17.91
C PHE A 273 -5.62 17.11 -18.39
N LEU A 274 -5.26 16.96 -19.66
CA LEU A 274 -4.14 17.68 -20.28
C LEU A 274 -4.45 19.17 -20.39
N SER A 275 -5.69 19.55 -20.68
CA SER A 275 -6.12 20.96 -20.64
C SER A 275 -5.90 21.60 -19.28
N ILE A 276 -6.37 20.95 -18.21
CA ILE A 276 -6.22 21.46 -16.84
C ILE A 276 -4.73 21.53 -16.48
N THR A 277 -3.97 20.49 -16.82
CA THR A 277 -2.54 20.36 -16.49
C THR A 277 -1.68 21.43 -17.16
N PHE A 278 -1.94 21.72 -18.44
CA PHE A 278 -1.12 22.59 -19.28
C PHE A 278 -1.83 23.92 -19.60
N HIS A 279 -2.76 24.35 -18.74
CA HIS A 279 -3.48 25.61 -18.85
C HIS A 279 -4.13 25.87 -20.22
N GLY A 280 -4.74 24.84 -20.79
CA GLY A 280 -5.50 24.93 -22.03
C GLY A 280 -4.80 24.31 -23.25
N LEU A 281 -3.92 23.33 -23.10
CA LEU A 281 -3.20 22.68 -24.22
C LEU A 281 -4.08 22.40 -25.44
N PHE A 282 -5.27 21.81 -25.24
CA PHE A 282 -6.23 21.56 -26.34
C PHE A 282 -7.30 22.64 -26.49
N PHE A 283 -7.51 23.44 -25.45
CA PHE A 283 -8.68 24.30 -25.33
C PHE A 283 -8.34 25.73 -25.75
N HIS A 284 -7.09 26.18 -25.68
CA HIS A 284 -6.68 27.51 -26.12
C HIS A 284 -7.12 27.85 -27.57
N TRP A 285 -7.25 26.84 -28.44
CA TRP A 285 -7.74 27.01 -29.82
C TRP A 285 -9.19 26.54 -30.07
N VAL A 286 -9.84 25.84 -29.13
CA VAL A 286 -11.23 25.33 -29.30
C VAL A 286 -12.23 26.09 -28.43
N HIS A 287 -11.91 26.32 -27.15
CA HIS A 287 -12.80 26.92 -26.16
C HIS A 287 -12.02 27.41 -24.95
N GLU A 288 -12.44 28.48 -24.27
CA GLU A 288 -11.72 28.94 -23.07
C GLU A 288 -11.55 27.80 -22.04
N ASN A 289 -10.38 27.74 -21.39
CA ASN A 289 -10.08 26.67 -20.42
C ASN A 289 -11.22 26.62 -19.39
N PRO A 290 -11.93 25.49 -19.26
CA PRO A 290 -13.08 25.41 -18.37
C PRO A 290 -12.69 25.60 -16.90
N ALA A 291 -11.44 25.30 -16.53
CA ALA A 291 -10.96 25.46 -15.16
C ALA A 291 -10.88 26.95 -14.76
N PRO A 292 -11.24 27.31 -13.52
CA PRO A 292 -11.16 28.70 -13.06
C PRO A 292 -9.73 29.18 -13.10
N LYS A 293 -9.52 30.45 -13.50
CA LYS A 293 -8.21 31.12 -13.55
C LYS A 293 -7.67 31.47 -12.16
N GLU A 294 -8.04 30.72 -11.12
CA GLU A 294 -7.66 31.04 -9.76
C GLU A 294 -6.19 30.77 -9.51
N LYS A 295 -5.59 31.57 -8.63
CA LYS A 295 -4.21 31.40 -8.17
C LYS A 295 -4.19 30.12 -7.34
N GLY A 296 -3.37 29.10 -7.63
CA GLY A 296 -3.27 27.89 -6.80
C GLY A 296 -3.23 26.57 -7.58
N PHE A 297 -3.19 25.45 -6.86
CA PHE A 297 -3.00 24.12 -7.44
C PHE A 297 -4.23 23.65 -8.23
N SER A 298 -4.07 23.40 -9.53
CA SER A 298 -5.13 22.86 -10.38
C SER A 298 -5.68 21.53 -9.87
N PHE A 299 -7.00 21.38 -9.92
CA PHE A 299 -7.67 20.19 -9.41
C PHE A 299 -7.77 19.09 -10.47
N ILE A 300 -6.78 18.19 -10.48
CA ILE A 300 -6.67 17.09 -11.46
C ILE A 300 -7.20 15.74 -10.96
N SER A 301 -7.63 15.66 -9.69
CA SER A 301 -7.88 14.37 -9.05
C SER A 301 -9.04 13.60 -9.66
N VAL A 302 -10.14 14.27 -10.02
CA VAL A 302 -11.29 13.63 -10.66
C VAL A 302 -10.93 13.02 -12.02
N PRO A 303 -10.42 13.78 -13.01
CA PRO A 303 -10.05 13.17 -14.30
C PRO A 303 -8.99 12.07 -14.13
N LEU A 304 -8.00 12.26 -13.24
CA LEU A 304 -7.01 11.21 -12.96
C LEU A 304 -7.66 9.93 -12.42
N THR A 305 -8.59 10.04 -11.47
CA THR A 305 -9.28 8.87 -10.92
C THR A 305 -10.16 8.14 -11.93
N VAL A 306 -10.82 8.87 -12.82
CA VAL A 306 -11.61 8.30 -13.92
C VAL A 306 -10.69 7.49 -14.85
N LEU A 307 -9.54 8.05 -15.24
CA LEU A 307 -8.56 7.35 -16.06
C LEU A 307 -8.03 6.08 -15.37
N ILE A 308 -7.71 6.16 -14.07
CA ILE A 308 -7.28 4.99 -13.30
C ILE A 308 -8.36 3.90 -13.32
N VAL A 309 -9.63 4.25 -13.08
CA VAL A 309 -10.73 3.26 -13.06
C VAL A 309 -10.95 2.65 -14.44
N ILE A 310 -10.91 3.45 -15.51
CA ILE A 310 -11.03 2.97 -16.89
C ILE A 310 -9.89 1.99 -17.22
N GLU A 311 -8.64 2.38 -16.98
CA GLU A 311 -7.47 1.53 -17.28
C GLU A 311 -7.41 0.26 -16.43
N MET A 312 -7.96 0.29 -15.21
CA MET A 312 -8.09 -0.91 -14.37
C MET A 312 -9.12 -1.91 -14.90
N ILE A 313 -10.15 -1.45 -15.62
CA ILE A 313 -11.24 -2.29 -16.15
C ILE A 313 -10.94 -2.74 -17.59
N LEU A 314 -10.46 -1.81 -18.42
CA LEU A 314 -10.17 -1.99 -19.84
C LEU A 314 -8.82 -1.33 -20.17
N PRO A 315 -7.69 -2.02 -19.93
CA PRO A 315 -6.35 -1.49 -20.26
C PRO A 315 -6.25 -1.03 -21.72
N SER A 316 -5.63 0.12 -21.97
CA SER A 316 -5.43 0.73 -23.28
C SER A 316 -3.94 0.90 -23.64
N CYS A 317 -3.66 1.63 -24.72
CA CYS A 317 -2.29 2.06 -25.01
C CYS A 317 -1.72 2.97 -23.92
N VAL A 318 -2.57 3.67 -23.15
CA VAL A 318 -2.18 4.54 -22.05
C VAL A 318 -1.52 3.74 -20.93
N SER A 319 -2.17 2.68 -20.44
CA SER A 319 -1.51 1.76 -19.50
C SER A 319 -0.24 1.16 -20.08
N GLY A 320 -0.23 0.78 -21.36
CA GLY A 320 0.98 0.31 -22.05
C GLY A 320 2.17 1.27 -21.97
N ILE A 321 1.95 2.58 -22.16
CA ILE A 321 2.98 3.61 -22.01
C ILE A 321 3.49 3.65 -20.56
N PHE A 322 2.59 3.63 -19.58
CA PHE A 322 2.97 3.65 -18.17
C PHE A 322 3.59 2.32 -17.68
N GLU A 323 3.39 1.22 -18.39
CA GLU A 323 4.06 -0.05 -18.12
C GLU A 323 5.51 -0.10 -18.62
N TRP A 324 5.98 0.96 -19.27
CA TRP A 324 7.38 1.08 -19.67
C TRP A 324 8.32 0.89 -18.46
N SER A 325 9.36 0.08 -18.64
CA SER A 325 10.31 -0.30 -17.57
C SER A 325 10.95 0.91 -16.90
N VAL A 326 11.26 1.96 -17.66
CA VAL A 326 11.84 3.20 -17.13
C VAL A 326 10.88 3.85 -16.15
N LEU A 327 9.64 4.15 -16.56
CA LEU A 327 8.65 4.80 -15.69
C LEU A 327 8.33 3.94 -14.46
N ARG A 328 8.20 2.62 -14.62
CA ARG A 328 7.99 1.72 -13.48
C ARG A 328 9.17 1.73 -12.50
N TYR A 329 10.40 1.83 -13.00
CA TYR A 329 11.57 1.92 -12.13
C TYR A 329 11.59 3.22 -11.34
N TRP A 330 11.37 4.36 -12.00
CA TRP A 330 11.18 5.65 -11.33
C TRP A 330 10.03 5.61 -10.31
N GLY A 331 8.95 4.88 -10.62
CA GLY A 331 7.83 4.65 -9.71
C GLY A 331 8.19 3.84 -8.47
N LYS A 332 9.05 2.84 -8.62
CA LYS A 332 9.55 1.99 -7.53
C LYS A 332 10.36 2.81 -6.54
N ILE A 333 11.25 3.69 -7.03
CA ILE A 333 12.11 4.56 -6.22
C ILE A 333 11.50 5.94 -5.96
N SER A 334 10.22 6.15 -6.29
CA SER A 334 9.60 7.48 -6.37
C SER A 334 9.69 8.27 -5.07
N PHE A 335 9.61 7.58 -3.93
CA PHE A 335 9.70 8.21 -2.62
C PHE A 335 11.12 8.72 -2.32
N SER A 336 12.15 7.95 -2.71
CA SER A 336 13.54 8.42 -2.60
C SER A 336 13.81 9.62 -3.51
N VAL A 337 13.29 9.59 -4.74
CA VAL A 337 13.34 10.73 -5.68
C VAL A 337 12.68 11.96 -5.07
N TYR A 338 11.45 11.80 -4.57
CA TYR A 338 10.69 12.89 -3.96
C TYR A 338 11.41 13.53 -2.78
N LEU A 339 12.08 12.74 -1.94
CA LEU A 339 12.71 13.26 -0.73
C LEU A 339 14.11 13.84 -0.95
N LEU A 340 14.86 13.29 -1.91
CA LEU A 340 16.30 13.56 -2.05
C LEU A 340 16.66 14.45 -3.24
N HIS A 341 15.73 14.72 -4.16
CA HIS A 341 16.06 15.45 -5.40
C HIS A 341 16.68 16.83 -5.14
N SER A 342 16.32 17.52 -4.07
CA SER A 342 16.83 18.86 -3.78
C SER A 342 18.32 18.90 -3.48
N PHE A 343 18.90 17.83 -2.92
CA PHE A 343 20.35 17.70 -2.73
C PHE A 343 21.12 17.78 -4.05
N VAL A 344 20.51 17.32 -5.14
CA VAL A 344 21.11 17.35 -6.48
C VAL A 344 20.71 18.63 -7.22
N LEU A 345 19.42 18.98 -7.25
CA LEU A 345 18.93 20.13 -8.01
C LEU A 345 19.57 21.44 -7.57
N TYR A 346 19.76 21.62 -6.26
CA TYR A 346 20.31 22.84 -5.68
C TYR A 346 21.81 22.75 -5.38
N ALA A 347 22.51 21.71 -5.85
CA ALA A 347 23.96 21.63 -5.73
C ALA A 347 24.66 22.69 -6.61
N ARG A 348 25.54 23.50 -6.01
CA ARG A 348 26.29 24.56 -6.73
C ARG A 348 27.05 24.03 -7.94
N VAL A 349 27.71 22.88 -7.80
CA VAL A 349 28.52 22.26 -8.87
C VAL A 349 27.67 21.94 -10.10
N ILE A 350 26.43 21.48 -9.89
CA ILE A 350 25.52 21.12 -10.99
C ILE A 350 24.89 22.38 -11.58
N GLY A 351 24.49 23.34 -10.73
CA GLY A 351 23.93 24.61 -11.19
C GLY A 351 24.92 25.47 -12.00
N ALA A 352 26.21 25.37 -11.70
CA ALA A 352 27.29 26.12 -12.34
C ALA A 352 27.71 25.58 -13.72
N GLN A 353 27.18 24.42 -14.15
CA GLN A 353 27.50 23.88 -15.47
C GLN A 353 27.03 24.86 -16.57
N PRO A 354 27.93 25.26 -17.51
CA PRO A 354 27.60 26.25 -18.53
C PRO A 354 26.70 25.67 -19.62
N ASN A 355 26.92 24.40 -19.98
CA ASN A 355 26.11 23.71 -20.97
C ASN A 355 24.78 23.27 -20.36
N TRP A 356 23.70 23.63 -21.04
CA TRP A 356 22.33 23.29 -20.66
C TRP A 356 22.08 21.77 -20.62
N TYR A 357 22.47 21.05 -21.67
CA TYR A 357 22.24 19.61 -21.77
C TYR A 357 23.01 18.85 -20.69
N ASP A 358 24.26 19.22 -20.46
CA ASP A 358 25.08 18.61 -19.40
C ASP A 358 24.39 18.75 -18.03
N LYS A 359 23.79 19.91 -17.76
CA LYS A 359 23.04 20.18 -16.53
C LYS A 359 21.80 19.29 -16.40
N VAL A 360 21.01 19.15 -17.46
CA VAL A 360 19.85 18.25 -17.51
C VAL A 360 20.28 16.82 -17.20
N PHE A 361 21.23 16.29 -17.98
CA PHE A 361 21.69 14.92 -17.86
C PHE A 361 22.30 14.67 -16.49
N SER A 362 23.15 15.58 -16.00
CA SER A 362 23.77 15.47 -14.67
C SER A 362 22.71 15.42 -13.58
N ARG A 363 21.68 16.29 -13.60
CA ARG A 363 20.63 16.30 -12.57
C ARG A 363 19.84 15.01 -12.57
N PHE A 364 19.26 14.60 -13.69
CA PHE A 364 18.44 13.39 -13.74
C PHE A 364 19.26 12.13 -13.47
N ALA A 365 20.49 12.04 -13.97
CA ALA A 365 21.37 10.90 -13.71
C ALA A 365 21.78 10.81 -12.23
N LEU A 366 22.16 11.94 -11.61
CA LEU A 366 22.54 11.97 -10.20
C LEU A 366 21.35 11.77 -9.27
N ILE A 367 20.16 12.29 -9.59
CA ILE A 367 18.93 12.01 -8.85
C ILE A 367 18.60 10.53 -8.93
N LEU A 368 18.66 9.94 -10.13
CA LEU A 368 18.42 8.51 -10.33
C LEU A 368 19.40 7.66 -9.53
N LEU A 369 20.69 8.01 -9.57
CA LEU A 369 21.75 7.34 -8.84
C LEU A 369 21.55 7.44 -7.31
N LEU A 370 21.41 8.67 -6.78
CA LEU A 370 21.20 8.92 -5.36
C LEU A 370 19.96 8.20 -4.84
N SER A 371 18.86 8.29 -5.59
CA SER A 371 17.58 7.66 -5.22
C SER A 371 17.65 6.14 -5.29
N THR A 372 18.38 5.58 -6.26
CA THR A 372 18.61 4.13 -6.38
C THR A 372 19.45 3.62 -5.20
N ILE A 373 20.54 4.31 -4.87
CA ILE A 373 21.39 3.96 -3.74
C ILE A 373 20.59 4.00 -2.44
N SER A 374 19.89 5.12 -2.19
CA SER A 374 19.02 5.28 -1.01
C SER A 374 17.93 4.20 -0.94
N TYR A 375 17.30 3.88 -2.07
CA TYR A 375 16.29 2.83 -2.15
C TYR A 375 16.85 1.49 -1.68
N HIS A 376 18.03 1.09 -2.17
CA HIS A 376 18.62 -0.20 -1.83
C HIS A 376 19.21 -0.26 -0.42
N LEU A 377 19.69 0.87 0.12
CA LEU A 377 20.30 0.92 1.46
C LEU A 377 19.27 1.08 2.58
N VAL A 378 18.16 1.77 2.34
CA VAL A 378 17.23 2.18 3.40
C VAL A 378 15.82 1.64 3.13
N GLU A 379 15.25 2.00 1.98
CA GLU A 379 13.84 1.77 1.72
C GLU A 379 13.53 0.28 1.53
N TYR A 380 14.34 -0.44 0.75
CA TYR A 380 14.16 -1.85 0.47
C TYR A 380 14.39 -2.74 1.70
N PRO A 381 15.49 -2.59 2.48
CA PRO A 381 15.65 -3.33 3.74
C PRO A 381 14.52 -3.07 4.73
N SER A 382 14.04 -1.83 4.81
CA SER A 382 12.89 -1.49 5.64
C SER A 382 11.60 -2.19 5.18
N GLN A 383 11.35 -2.26 3.87
CA GLN A 383 10.23 -3.03 3.34
C GLN A 383 10.34 -4.53 3.64
N LEU A 384 11.56 -5.10 3.61
CA LEU A 384 11.80 -6.48 4.02
C LEU A 384 11.53 -6.70 5.51
N LEU A 385 11.89 -5.73 6.36
CA LEU A 385 11.54 -5.77 7.79
C LEU A 385 10.02 -5.84 7.99
N SER A 386 9.26 -5.05 7.23
CA SER A 386 7.80 -5.12 7.27
C SER A 386 7.25 -6.50 6.89
N GLN A 387 7.85 -7.17 5.89
CA GLN A 387 7.46 -8.54 5.53
C GLN A 387 7.73 -9.54 6.67
N ARG A 388 8.85 -9.39 7.39
CA ARG A 388 9.14 -10.19 8.58
C ARG A 388 8.12 -9.95 9.68
N ILE A 389 7.72 -8.69 9.91
CA ILE A 389 6.65 -8.33 10.85
C ILE A 389 5.34 -8.99 10.41
N THR A 390 4.96 -8.93 9.14
CA THR A 390 3.75 -9.62 8.62
C THR A 390 3.77 -11.11 8.94
N ASN A 391 4.89 -11.79 8.70
CA ASN A 391 5.01 -13.23 8.97
C ASN A 391 4.91 -13.53 10.47
N ALA A 392 5.57 -12.73 11.32
CA ALA A 392 5.49 -12.87 12.77
C ALA A 392 4.06 -12.69 13.31
N LEU A 393 3.31 -11.70 12.79
CA LEU A 393 1.90 -11.48 13.16
C LEU A 393 1.03 -12.66 12.73
N ALA A 394 1.24 -13.22 11.54
CA ALA A 394 0.51 -14.39 11.05
C ALA A 394 0.81 -15.66 11.89
N GLU A 395 2.07 -15.86 12.31
CA GLU A 395 2.40 -16.95 13.22
C GLU A 395 1.73 -16.82 14.59
N GLN A 396 1.70 -15.61 15.15
CA GLN A 396 1.04 -15.35 16.44
C GLN A 396 -0.48 -15.52 16.38
N GLU A 397 -1.09 -15.25 15.21
CA GLU A 397 -2.49 -15.56 14.94
C GLU A 397 -2.71 -17.09 14.98
N ASN A 398 -1.88 -17.85 14.28
CA ASN A 398 -2.02 -19.31 14.16
C ASN A 398 -1.71 -20.07 15.46
N LYS A 399 -0.64 -19.70 16.18
CA LYS A 399 -0.18 -20.39 17.41
C LYS A 399 -1.24 -20.45 18.50
N ARG A 400 -2.15 -19.46 18.59
CA ARG A 400 -3.19 -19.43 19.63
C ARG A 400 -4.57 -19.88 19.16
N SER A 401 -4.80 -19.95 17.85
CA SER A 401 -5.97 -20.67 17.30
C SER A 401 -5.89 -22.15 17.68
N GLY A 402 -4.68 -22.73 17.65
CA GLY A 402 -4.39 -24.06 18.19
C GLY A 402 -4.65 -24.17 19.70
N GLY A 403 -4.11 -23.25 20.51
CA GLY A 403 -4.28 -23.29 21.97
C GLY A 403 -5.73 -23.14 22.46
N VAL A 404 -6.57 -22.37 21.75
CA VAL A 404 -8.00 -22.28 22.07
C VAL A 404 -8.75 -23.52 21.59
N ALA A 405 -8.36 -24.17 20.49
CA ALA A 405 -8.92 -25.46 20.09
C ALA A 405 -8.52 -26.60 21.07
N THR A 406 -7.33 -26.56 21.66
CA THR A 406 -6.91 -27.51 22.70
C THR A 406 -7.60 -27.23 24.04
N PHE A 407 -7.84 -25.94 24.36
CA PHE A 407 -8.51 -25.53 25.60
C PHE A 407 -10.04 -25.68 25.54
N LEU A 408 -10.67 -25.44 24.38
CA LEU A 408 -12.09 -25.69 24.14
C LEU A 408 -12.39 -27.16 23.78
N GLY A 409 -11.46 -27.91 23.19
CA GLY A 409 -11.61 -29.36 23.01
C GLY A 409 -11.76 -30.10 24.34
N ASN A 410 -11.20 -29.54 25.43
CA ASN A 410 -11.40 -30.01 26.79
C ASN A 410 -12.64 -29.42 27.49
N TRP A 411 -13.32 -28.43 26.90
CA TRP A 411 -14.50 -27.77 27.48
C TRP A 411 -15.80 -28.01 26.70
N THR A 412 -15.78 -28.70 25.55
CA THR A 412 -16.99 -28.96 24.74
C THR A 412 -17.87 -30.11 25.24
N ASN A 413 -17.75 -30.54 26.49
CA ASN A 413 -18.74 -31.43 27.11
C ASN A 413 -18.66 -31.44 28.65
N PRO A 414 -19.03 -30.33 29.33
CA PRO A 414 -19.13 -30.33 30.80
C PRO A 414 -20.14 -31.37 31.30
N THR A 415 -21.15 -31.70 30.50
CA THR A 415 -22.14 -32.76 30.75
C THR A 415 -21.54 -34.16 30.70
N ARG A 416 -20.55 -34.44 29.84
CA ARG A 416 -19.90 -35.76 29.75
C ARG A 416 -18.84 -35.96 30.84
N ALA A 417 -18.17 -34.89 31.27
CA ALA A 417 -17.28 -34.89 32.43
C ALA A 417 -18.05 -35.03 33.76
N LEU A 418 -19.22 -34.39 33.89
CA LEU A 418 -20.10 -34.60 35.04
C LEU A 418 -20.77 -35.98 35.01
N ALA A 419 -21.23 -36.45 33.84
CA ALA A 419 -21.83 -37.77 33.69
C ALA A 419 -20.84 -38.91 33.96
N SER A 420 -19.57 -38.78 33.55
CA SER A 420 -18.53 -39.77 33.89
C SER A 420 -18.17 -39.75 35.37
N ARG A 421 -18.14 -38.58 36.02
CA ARG A 421 -17.93 -38.47 37.48
C ARG A 421 -19.12 -38.97 38.30
N LEU A 422 -20.34 -38.76 37.83
CA LEU A 422 -21.57 -39.29 38.44
C LEU A 422 -21.71 -40.80 38.22
N ALA A 423 -21.37 -41.30 37.03
CA ALA A 423 -21.31 -42.73 36.75
C ALA A 423 -20.27 -43.43 37.63
N TRP A 424 -19.07 -42.86 37.77
CA TRP A 424 -18.04 -43.38 38.68
C TRP A 424 -18.47 -43.35 40.14
N ALA A 425 -19.20 -42.30 40.57
CA ALA A 425 -19.75 -42.23 41.93
C ALA A 425 -20.91 -43.21 42.18
N GLN A 426 -21.69 -43.58 41.15
CA GLN A 426 -22.72 -44.61 41.25
C GLN A 426 -22.12 -46.03 41.22
N GLU A 427 -21.07 -46.25 40.42
CA GLU A 427 -20.36 -47.52 40.30
C GLU A 427 -19.50 -47.83 41.54
N ALA A 428 -18.95 -46.78 42.18
CA ALA A 428 -18.32 -46.89 43.50
C ALA A 428 -19.32 -47.16 44.64
N LYS A 429 -20.62 -46.90 44.43
CA LYS A 429 -21.69 -47.18 45.39
C LYS A 429 -22.34 -48.54 45.18
N SER A 430 -22.28 -49.09 43.96
CA SER A 430 -22.79 -50.43 43.60
C SER A 430 -21.74 -51.53 43.73
N SER A 431 -20.45 -51.21 43.58
CA SER A 431 -19.36 -52.12 43.97
C SER A 431 -19.23 -52.12 45.48
N GLY A 432 -19.34 -53.31 46.10
CA GLY A 432 -19.44 -53.52 47.56
C GLY A 432 -18.20 -53.15 48.40
N VAL A 433 -17.48 -52.09 48.05
CA VAL A 433 -16.27 -51.62 48.73
C VAL A 433 -16.60 -50.88 50.05
N LEU A 434 -17.82 -50.37 50.22
CA LEU A 434 -18.23 -49.73 51.48
C LEU A 434 -18.33 -50.70 52.67
N LYS A 435 -18.50 -52.01 52.43
CA LYS A 435 -18.49 -53.04 53.49
C LYS A 435 -17.08 -53.40 53.98
N GLN A 436 -16.04 -53.16 53.17
CA GLN A 436 -14.65 -53.47 53.55
C GLN A 436 -14.01 -52.34 54.37
N VAL A 437 -14.37 -51.08 54.07
CA VAL A 437 -13.87 -49.89 54.79
C VAL A 437 -14.52 -49.75 56.18
N LEU A 438 -15.79 -50.13 56.34
CA LEU A 438 -16.47 -50.11 57.65
C LEU A 438 -16.02 -51.27 58.57
N LYS A 439 -15.55 -52.39 58.02
CA LYS A 439 -15.05 -53.53 58.81
C LYS A 439 -13.62 -53.31 59.32
N MET A 440 -12.80 -52.47 58.65
CA MET A 440 -11.47 -52.12 59.13
C MET A 440 -11.47 -51.13 60.32
N ARG A 441 -12.56 -50.40 60.55
CA ARG A 441 -12.64 -49.41 61.64
C ARG A 441 -13.10 -49.98 62.99
N SER A 442 -13.61 -51.22 63.03
CA SER A 442 -14.04 -51.87 64.28
C SER A 442 -12.96 -52.75 64.93
N ASN A 443 -11.88 -53.08 64.22
CA ASN A 443 -10.78 -53.89 64.77
C ASN A 443 -9.62 -53.07 65.36
N SER A 444 -9.67 -51.73 65.29
CA SER A 444 -8.65 -50.85 65.90
C SER A 444 -9.07 -50.24 67.26
N MET A 445 -10.21 -50.64 67.81
CA MET A 445 -10.69 -50.24 69.15
C MET A 445 -10.88 -51.46 70.08
N SER A 446 -9.88 -52.34 70.17
CA SER A 446 -9.68 -53.15 71.39
C SER A 446 -8.25 -53.69 71.40
N LEU A 447 -7.57 -53.58 72.53
CA LEU A 447 -6.17 -53.92 72.85
C LEU A 447 -5.18 -52.75 72.84
N ALA A 448 -5.15 -52.00 73.94
CA ALA A 448 -3.97 -51.84 74.79
C ALA A 448 -4.33 -51.01 76.03
N GLN A 449 -4.85 -51.70 77.06
CA GLN A 449 -4.91 -51.20 78.43
C GLN A 449 -3.62 -51.60 79.17
N SER A 450 -3.21 -50.70 80.09
CA SER A 450 -2.37 -50.94 81.29
C SER A 450 -0.85 -50.97 81.04
N LYS A 451 0.03 -50.31 81.82
CA LYS A 451 0.07 -50.00 83.26
C LYS A 451 1.01 -48.80 83.60
N PRO A 452 1.12 -48.36 84.89
CA PRO A 452 1.39 -46.97 85.29
C PRO A 452 2.72 -46.70 86.04
N HIS A 453 2.91 -45.42 86.39
CA HIS A 453 3.54 -44.83 87.59
C HIS A 453 5.03 -44.41 87.63
N GLU A 454 5.23 -43.35 88.44
CA GLU A 454 6.45 -42.71 89.01
C GLU A 454 7.20 -41.73 88.10
N SER A 455 7.34 -40.42 88.37
CA SER A 455 7.69 -39.61 89.58
C SER A 455 9.16 -39.16 89.54
N THR A 456 9.36 -37.85 89.78
CA THR A 456 10.61 -37.12 90.13
C THR A 456 11.68 -37.04 89.03
N ALA A 457 12.31 -35.89 88.73
CA ALA A 457 12.48 -34.64 89.46
C ALA A 457 12.43 -33.42 88.52
#